data_AF-A0A356W211-F1
#
_entry.id   AF-A0A356W211-F1
#
_cell.length_a   1.000
_cell.length_b   1.000
_cell.length_c   1.000
_cell.angle_alpha   90.00
_cell.angle_beta   90.00
_cell.angle_gamma   90.00
#
_symmetry.space_group_name_H-M   'P 1'
#
loop_
_entity.id
_entity.type
_entity.pdbx_description
1 polymer ?
#
loop_
_entity_poly.entity_id
_entity_poly.type
_entity_poly.pdbx_seq_one_letter_code
_entity_poly.pdbx_strand_id
1 'polypeptide(L)'
;MADLFENPAGLDGFEFIEFSAPEKGVLEPVFEMIGFTRIARHRTKDVELWRQGGINLITNYEPRSAAWYFAREHGPSACGMGFRVRDARKAYQHLLAQGGEPVNVNTGPSELHIPGIRGIGNSIIYLIDRYGDDLDIYDIDFEYLPGVDKHPEGAGFKLIDHLTHNVYGGRMKYWADFYEKLFNFQEIRYFDIKGEYTGLTSKALTAPDGKIR
;
A
#
# COMPACT_ATOMS: atom_id res chain seq x y z
N MET A 1 16.03 -13.50 -1.65
CA MET A 1 16.92 -12.93 -2.68
C MET A 1 17.72 -11.81 -2.04
N ALA A 2 18.93 -11.55 -2.52
CA ALA A 2 19.70 -10.39 -2.07
C ALA A 2 19.09 -9.11 -2.65
N ASP A 3 19.27 -7.98 -1.94
CA ASP A 3 18.91 -6.66 -2.47
C ASP A 3 19.72 -6.37 -3.75
N LEU A 4 19.11 -5.68 -4.72
CA LEU A 4 19.74 -5.28 -5.98
C LEU A 4 20.84 -4.23 -5.77
N PHE A 5 20.64 -3.36 -4.78
CA PHE A 5 21.56 -2.31 -4.34
C PHE A 5 21.24 -1.94 -2.88
N GLU A 6 21.87 -0.89 -2.34
CA GLU A 6 21.72 -0.53 -0.92
C GLU A 6 20.24 -0.32 -0.54
N ASN A 7 19.78 -1.03 0.50
CA ASN A 7 18.40 -1.01 0.97
C ASN A 7 18.31 -0.40 2.38
N PRO A 8 18.41 0.94 2.53
CA PRO A 8 18.54 1.57 3.83
C PRO A 8 17.25 1.49 4.67
N ALA A 9 16.09 1.44 4.02
CA ALA A 9 14.80 1.25 4.67
C ALA A 9 14.47 -0.24 4.92
N GLY A 10 15.28 -1.17 4.41
CA GLY A 10 15.08 -2.60 4.57
C GLY A 10 13.79 -3.13 3.93
N LEU A 11 13.39 -2.60 2.78
CA LEU A 11 12.19 -3.00 2.04
C LEU A 11 12.20 -4.48 1.66
N ASP A 12 11.01 -5.09 1.59
CA ASP A 12 10.83 -6.50 1.20
C ASP A 12 9.53 -6.78 0.42
N GLY A 13 9.09 -5.84 -0.43
CA GLY A 13 7.88 -5.96 -1.25
C GLY A 13 6.64 -5.26 -0.69
N PHE A 14 5.53 -5.36 -1.43
CA PHE A 14 4.22 -4.89 -0.97
C PHE A 14 3.62 -5.84 0.07
N GLU A 15 2.91 -5.28 1.05
CA GLU A 15 2.07 -6.02 2.00
C GLU A 15 0.59 -5.95 1.63
N PHE A 16 0.07 -4.73 1.45
CA PHE A 16 -1.33 -4.50 1.10
C PHE A 16 -1.52 -3.19 0.33
N ILE A 17 -2.69 -3.06 -0.31
CA ILE A 17 -3.22 -1.77 -0.75
C ILE A 17 -4.53 -1.50 -0.01
N GLU A 18 -4.65 -0.30 0.54
CA GLU A 18 -5.83 0.16 1.25
C GLU A 18 -6.66 1.06 0.33
N PHE A 19 -7.95 0.77 0.26
CA PHE A 19 -8.94 1.48 -0.52
C PHE A 19 -10.00 2.09 0.38
N SER A 20 -10.48 3.26 0.00
CA SER A 20 -11.63 3.89 0.64
C SER A 20 -12.61 4.41 -0.40
N ALA A 21 -13.88 4.53 -0.01
CA ALA A 21 -14.92 5.13 -0.82
C ALA A 21 -15.92 5.89 0.08
N PRO A 22 -16.65 6.89 -0.46
CA PRO A 22 -17.62 7.66 0.32
C PRO A 22 -18.73 6.80 0.93
N GLU A 23 -19.11 5.72 0.26
CA GLU A 23 -20.19 4.82 0.63
C GLU A 23 -19.78 3.36 0.36
N LYS A 24 -20.32 2.44 1.15
CA LYS A 24 -20.13 0.98 0.98
C LYS A 24 -20.87 0.46 -0.24
N GLY A 25 -20.41 -0.66 -0.78
CA GLY A 25 -21.01 -1.35 -1.92
C GLY A 25 -20.46 -0.89 -3.26
N VAL A 26 -19.49 0.03 -3.27
CA VAL A 26 -18.86 0.53 -4.50
C VAL A 26 -17.58 -0.22 -4.83
N LEU A 27 -16.78 -0.58 -3.81
CA LEU A 27 -15.51 -1.29 -4.01
C LEU A 27 -15.72 -2.80 -4.12
N GLU A 28 -16.62 -3.34 -3.30
CA GLU A 28 -16.83 -4.76 -3.08
C GLU A 28 -17.21 -5.51 -4.38
N PRO A 29 -18.15 -5.01 -5.21
CA PRO A 29 -18.49 -5.69 -6.48
C PRO A 29 -17.31 -5.77 -7.44
N VAL A 30 -16.41 -4.78 -7.43
CA VAL A 30 -15.20 -4.78 -8.28
C VAL A 30 -14.21 -5.81 -7.78
N PHE A 31 -14.00 -5.90 -6.46
CA PHE A 31 -13.08 -6.87 -5.86
C PHE A 31 -13.54 -8.30 -6.11
N GLU A 32 -14.84 -8.58 -5.92
CA GLU A 32 -15.43 -9.87 -6.24
C GLU A 32 -15.29 -10.21 -7.73
N MET A 33 -15.55 -9.24 -8.63
CA MET A 33 -15.44 -9.44 -10.08
C MET A 33 -14.03 -9.85 -10.53
N ILE A 34 -12.99 -9.33 -9.87
CA ILE A 34 -11.59 -9.67 -10.18
C ILE A 34 -11.04 -10.81 -9.30
N GLY A 35 -11.92 -11.54 -8.60
CA GLY A 35 -11.59 -12.79 -7.92
C GLY A 35 -11.07 -12.67 -6.49
N PHE A 36 -11.21 -11.51 -5.84
CA PHE A 36 -10.92 -11.39 -4.40
C PHE A 36 -12.08 -11.93 -3.56
N THR A 37 -11.72 -12.51 -2.41
CA THR A 37 -12.67 -12.95 -1.41
C THR A 37 -12.50 -12.13 -0.14
N ARG A 38 -13.59 -11.66 0.45
CA ARG A 38 -13.55 -11.07 1.79
C ARG A 38 -13.31 -12.18 2.82
N ILE A 39 -12.21 -12.10 3.56
CA ILE A 39 -11.80 -13.15 4.49
C ILE A 39 -11.87 -12.75 5.96
N ALA A 40 -11.84 -11.45 6.27
CA ALA A 40 -11.85 -11.00 7.66
C ALA A 40 -12.43 -9.59 7.80
N ARG A 41 -12.80 -9.24 9.03
CA ARG A 41 -13.20 -7.89 9.44
C ARG A 41 -12.32 -7.42 10.57
N HIS A 42 -11.98 -6.14 10.59
CA HIS A 42 -11.21 -5.56 11.69
C HIS A 42 -12.02 -5.67 12.99
N ARG A 43 -11.33 -5.91 14.11
CA ARG A 43 -11.97 -6.16 15.41
C ARG A 43 -12.89 -5.03 15.88
N THR A 44 -12.50 -3.80 15.58
CA THR A 44 -13.09 -2.58 16.17
C THR A 44 -13.48 -1.50 15.14
N LYS A 45 -12.95 -1.56 13.91
CA LYS A 45 -13.06 -0.50 12.91
C LYS A 45 -13.92 -0.98 11.76
N ASP A 46 -14.47 -0.03 11.01
CA ASP A 46 -15.17 -0.34 9.78
C ASP A 46 -14.20 -0.63 8.62
N VAL A 47 -13.48 -1.73 8.74
CA VAL A 47 -12.41 -2.15 7.84
C VAL A 47 -12.56 -3.64 7.54
N GLU A 48 -12.44 -4.02 6.26
CA GLU A 48 -12.54 -5.42 5.83
C GLU A 48 -11.28 -5.83 5.05
N LEU A 49 -10.87 -7.10 5.23
CA LEU A 49 -9.73 -7.71 4.54
C LEU A 49 -10.22 -8.58 3.40
N TRP A 50 -9.68 -8.33 2.21
CA TRP A 50 -9.91 -9.05 0.97
C TRP A 50 -8.61 -9.69 0.51
N ARG A 51 -8.67 -10.96 0.07
CA ARG A 51 -7.48 -11.70 -0.34
C ARG A 51 -7.69 -12.48 -1.63
N GLN A 52 -6.61 -12.59 -2.40
CA GLN A 52 -6.44 -13.49 -3.53
C GLN A 52 -4.95 -13.82 -3.67
N GLY A 53 -4.60 -15.12 -3.61
CA GLY A 53 -3.20 -15.53 -3.58
C GLY A 53 -2.43 -14.83 -2.45
N GLY A 54 -1.30 -14.20 -2.79
CA GLY A 54 -0.49 -13.42 -1.85
C GLY A 54 -0.84 -11.94 -1.78
N ILE A 55 -1.99 -11.51 -2.32
CA ILE A 55 -2.41 -10.10 -2.38
C ILE A 55 -3.45 -9.82 -1.30
N ASN A 56 -3.20 -8.79 -0.49
CA ASN A 56 -4.14 -8.26 0.49
C ASN A 56 -4.67 -6.90 0.02
N LEU A 57 -5.99 -6.77 -0.09
CA LEU A 57 -6.67 -5.49 -0.24
C LEU A 57 -7.44 -5.19 1.03
N ILE A 58 -7.39 -3.95 1.49
CA ILE A 58 -8.12 -3.48 2.66
C ILE A 58 -9.17 -2.49 2.19
N THR A 59 -10.44 -2.69 2.52
CA THR A 59 -11.46 -1.65 2.38
C THR A 59 -11.63 -0.93 3.71
N ASN A 60 -11.43 0.39 3.74
CA ASN A 60 -11.53 1.21 4.94
C ASN A 60 -12.65 2.25 4.81
N TYR A 61 -13.68 2.07 5.63
CA TYR A 61 -14.84 2.95 5.77
C TYR A 61 -14.91 3.62 7.15
N GLU A 62 -13.85 3.51 7.96
CA GLU A 62 -13.81 4.01 9.34
C GLU A 62 -14.09 5.53 9.38
N PRO A 63 -15.16 5.99 10.05
CA PRO A 63 -15.55 7.39 10.01
C PRO A 63 -14.51 8.31 10.66
N ARG A 64 -14.31 9.50 10.09
CA ARG A 64 -13.38 10.54 10.59
C ARG A 64 -11.91 10.05 10.68
N SER A 65 -11.56 9.01 9.93
CA SER A 65 -10.19 8.56 9.72
C SER A 65 -9.54 9.26 8.52
N ALA A 66 -8.23 9.08 8.32
CA ALA A 66 -7.53 9.56 7.13
C ALA A 66 -8.17 9.03 5.83
N ALA A 67 -8.53 7.75 5.79
CA ALA A 67 -9.21 7.11 4.68
C ALA A 67 -10.58 7.75 4.37
N TRP A 68 -11.32 8.16 5.40
CA TRP A 68 -12.63 8.82 5.28
C TRP A 68 -12.55 10.23 4.69
N TYR A 69 -11.52 11.00 5.05
CA TYR A 69 -11.25 12.30 4.44
C TYR A 69 -10.73 12.15 3.01
N PHE A 70 -9.83 11.19 2.77
CA PHE A 70 -9.29 10.89 1.44
C PHE A 70 -10.40 10.54 0.45
N ALA A 71 -11.34 9.67 0.84
CA ALA A 71 -12.48 9.29 0.00
C ALA A 71 -13.39 10.47 -0.39
N ARG A 72 -13.48 11.52 0.44
CA ARG A 72 -14.27 12.72 0.14
C ARG A 72 -13.61 13.63 -0.87
N GLU A 73 -12.28 13.63 -0.90
CA GLU A 73 -11.51 14.39 -1.87
C GLU A 73 -11.39 13.65 -3.21
N HIS A 74 -11.23 12.33 -3.16
CA HIS A 74 -10.84 11.53 -4.33
C HIS A 74 -11.89 10.53 -4.83
N GLY A 75 -13.00 10.34 -4.10
CA GLY A 75 -13.96 9.28 -4.39
C GLY A 75 -13.41 7.87 -4.09
N PRO A 76 -13.98 6.82 -4.69
CA PRO A 76 -13.47 5.45 -4.58
C PRO A 76 -12.02 5.36 -5.10
N SER A 77 -11.06 5.11 -4.21
CA SER A 77 -9.64 5.26 -4.54
C SER A 77 -8.72 4.49 -3.58
N ALA A 78 -7.48 4.26 -4.01
CA ALA A 78 -6.42 3.73 -3.16
C ALA A 78 -5.90 4.85 -2.24
N CYS A 79 -6.12 4.73 -0.94
CA CYS A 79 -5.80 5.74 0.07
C CYS A 79 -4.57 5.38 0.93
N GLY A 80 -4.06 4.16 0.80
CA GLY A 80 -2.86 3.72 1.50
C GLY A 80 -2.17 2.53 0.84
N MET A 81 -0.90 2.34 1.16
CA MET A 81 -0.10 1.20 0.71
C MET A 81 0.82 0.72 1.84
N GLY A 82 0.86 -0.59 2.07
CA GLY A 82 1.76 -1.21 3.02
C GLY A 82 3.02 -1.71 2.33
N PHE A 83 4.19 -1.27 2.79
CA PHE A 83 5.48 -1.80 2.39
C PHE A 83 6.01 -2.72 3.48
N ARG A 84 6.40 -3.93 3.10
CA ARG A 84 7.16 -4.83 3.96
C ARG A 84 8.52 -4.21 4.21
N VAL A 85 8.95 -4.25 5.46
CA VAL A 85 10.29 -3.83 5.89
C VAL A 85 10.83 -4.84 6.90
N ARG A 86 12.16 -4.98 6.98
CA ARG A 86 12.80 -5.92 7.93
C ARG A 86 12.66 -5.47 9.40
N ASP A 87 12.54 -4.17 9.65
CA ASP A 87 12.43 -3.57 10.98
C ASP A 87 11.71 -2.21 10.85
N ALA A 88 10.44 -2.16 11.26
CA ALA A 88 9.61 -0.98 11.04
C ALA A 88 10.11 0.23 11.84
N ARG A 89 10.70 0.01 13.01
CA ARG A 89 11.27 1.09 13.83
C ARG A 89 12.48 1.73 13.16
N LYS A 90 13.42 0.92 12.65
CA LYS A 90 14.60 1.44 11.95
C LYS A 90 14.22 2.11 10.64
N ALA A 91 13.34 1.48 9.85
CA ALA A 91 12.84 2.05 8.61
C ALA A 91 12.18 3.42 8.85
N TYR A 92 11.29 3.49 9.84
CA TYR A 92 10.62 4.74 10.20
C TYR A 92 11.61 5.84 10.63
N GLN A 93 12.57 5.51 11.50
CA GLN A 93 13.61 6.46 11.92
C GLN A 93 14.45 6.98 10.75
N HIS A 94 14.83 6.10 9.82
CA HIS A 94 15.54 6.47 8.61
C HIS A 94 14.71 7.45 7.75
N LEU A 95 13.44 7.13 7.51
CA LEU A 95 12.55 7.94 6.69
C LEU A 95 12.34 9.34 7.29
N LEU A 96 12.13 9.43 8.61
CA LEU A 96 12.02 10.72 9.29
C LEU A 96 13.31 11.54 9.18
N ALA A 97 14.48 10.90 9.31
CA ALA A 97 15.78 11.58 9.14
C ALA A 97 15.98 12.11 7.71
N GLN A 98 15.39 11.45 6.72
CA GLN A 98 15.38 11.90 5.32
C GLN A 98 14.26 12.91 4.99
N GLY A 99 13.47 13.32 5.98
CA GLY A 99 12.40 14.31 5.81
C GLY A 99 11.05 13.73 5.40
N GLY A 100 10.82 12.44 5.59
CA GLY A 100 9.50 11.83 5.50
C GLY A 100 8.55 12.45 6.52
N GLU A 101 7.34 12.80 6.09
CA GLU A 101 6.34 13.41 6.97
C GLU A 101 5.60 12.32 7.75
N PRO A 102 5.65 12.33 9.09
CA PRO A 102 4.97 11.32 9.90
C PRO A 102 3.44 11.47 9.81
N VAL A 103 2.73 10.33 9.77
CA VAL A 103 1.27 10.30 9.89
C VAL A 103 0.90 9.66 11.22
N ASN A 104 0.05 10.34 12.00
CA ASN A 104 -0.47 9.76 13.23
C ASN A 104 -1.65 8.85 12.92
N VAL A 105 -1.47 7.54 13.12
CA VAL A 105 -2.51 6.54 12.95
C VAL A 105 -3.06 6.17 14.33
N ASN A 106 -4.32 6.53 14.59
CA ASN A 106 -4.96 6.20 15.86
C ASN A 106 -5.27 4.70 15.92
N THR A 107 -4.92 4.08 17.05
CA THR A 107 -5.12 2.64 17.30
C THR A 107 -5.88 2.42 18.60
N GLY A 108 -6.85 1.51 18.56
CA GLY A 108 -7.60 1.06 19.73
C GLY A 108 -6.79 0.12 20.64
N PRO A 109 -7.35 -0.25 21.79
CA PRO A 109 -6.71 -1.20 22.70
C PRO A 109 -6.45 -2.56 22.02
N SER A 110 -5.23 -3.07 22.18
CA SER A 110 -4.78 -4.35 21.58
C SER A 110 -4.69 -4.39 20.05
N GLU A 111 -4.73 -3.23 19.39
CA GLU A 111 -4.38 -3.09 17.97
C GLU A 111 -2.87 -2.81 17.80
N LEU A 112 -2.29 -3.27 16.70
CA LEU A 112 -0.90 -2.93 16.37
C LEU A 112 -0.76 -1.45 16.03
N HIS A 113 0.26 -0.82 16.60
CA HIS A 113 0.68 0.51 16.20
C HIS A 113 1.58 0.44 14.97
N ILE A 114 0.99 0.54 13.79
CA ILE A 114 1.69 0.49 12.51
C ILE A 114 2.19 1.89 12.13
N PRO A 115 3.50 2.13 12.04
CA PRO A 115 4.03 3.43 11.65
C PRO A 115 3.80 3.70 10.16
N GLY A 116 3.57 4.96 9.81
CA GLY A 116 3.39 5.38 8.42
C GLY A 116 3.83 6.82 8.16
N ILE A 117 4.13 7.10 6.89
CA ILE A 117 4.48 8.44 6.40
C ILE A 117 3.51 8.90 5.31
N ARG A 118 3.45 10.21 5.06
CA ARG A 118 2.62 10.76 3.98
C ARG A 118 3.24 10.44 2.63
N GLY A 119 2.44 9.85 1.75
CA GLY A 119 2.75 9.51 0.37
C GLY A 119 2.00 10.38 -0.65
N ILE A 120 1.82 9.84 -1.86
CA ILE A 120 1.19 10.55 -2.97
C ILE A 120 -0.25 10.95 -2.68
N GLY A 121 -0.60 12.19 -3.01
CA GLY A 121 -1.98 12.69 -2.86
C GLY A 121 -2.50 12.63 -1.42
N ASN A 122 -1.63 12.69 -0.40
CA ASN A 122 -1.97 12.47 1.01
C ASN A 122 -2.32 11.02 1.40
N SER A 123 -2.04 10.04 0.53
CA SER A 123 -2.10 8.62 0.91
C SER A 123 -1.08 8.31 2.01
N ILE A 124 -1.23 7.17 2.66
CA ILE A 124 -0.31 6.72 3.71
C ILE A 124 0.55 5.58 3.18
N ILE A 125 1.87 5.66 3.40
CA ILE A 125 2.79 4.54 3.21
C ILE A 125 3.05 3.94 4.59
N TYR A 126 2.50 2.76 4.84
CA TYR A 126 2.66 1.99 6.08
C TYR A 126 3.91 1.12 6.00
N LEU A 127 4.59 0.94 7.13
CA LEU A 127 5.80 0.12 7.25
C LEU A 127 5.50 -1.11 8.09
N ILE A 128 5.52 -2.29 7.47
CA ILE A 128 5.09 -3.55 8.08
C ILE A 128 6.30 -4.46 8.28
N ASP A 129 6.59 -4.83 9.53
CA ASP A 129 7.65 -5.78 9.87
C ASP A 129 7.15 -7.13 10.41
N ARG A 130 5.83 -7.34 10.40
CA ARG A 130 5.17 -8.60 10.75
C ARG A 130 4.38 -9.15 9.57
N TYR A 131 4.96 -10.10 8.87
CA TYR A 131 4.40 -10.76 7.69
C TYR A 131 5.01 -12.15 7.51
N GLY A 132 4.37 -13.00 6.71
CA GLY A 132 4.84 -14.35 6.40
C GLY A 132 4.08 -15.44 7.15
N ASP A 133 4.78 -16.52 7.50
CA ASP A 133 4.18 -17.72 8.12
C ASP A 133 4.03 -17.61 9.65
N ASP A 134 4.65 -16.60 10.25
CA ASP A 134 4.48 -16.24 11.66
C ASP A 134 3.21 -15.38 11.86
N LEU A 135 2.83 -15.13 13.11
CA LEU A 135 1.70 -14.27 13.47
C LEU A 135 1.82 -12.88 12.80
N ASP A 136 0.96 -12.63 11.81
CA ASP A 136 0.98 -11.41 11.00
C ASP A 136 0.05 -10.31 11.56
N ILE A 137 0.00 -9.16 10.87
CA ILE A 137 -0.86 -8.04 11.28
C ILE A 137 -2.36 -8.40 11.23
N TYR A 138 -2.76 -9.32 10.36
CA TYR A 138 -4.17 -9.68 10.15
C TYR A 138 -4.66 -10.60 11.26
N ASP A 139 -3.83 -11.55 11.71
CA ASP A 139 -4.15 -12.41 12.85
C ASP A 139 -4.37 -11.62 14.15
N ILE A 140 -3.68 -10.48 14.28
CA ILE A 140 -3.77 -9.61 15.46
C ILE A 140 -4.95 -8.65 15.34
N ASP A 141 -5.10 -7.90 14.25
CA ASP A 141 -6.06 -6.79 14.16
C ASP A 141 -7.42 -7.19 13.57
N PHE A 142 -7.53 -8.36 12.93
CA PHE A 142 -8.74 -8.84 12.27
C PHE A 142 -9.32 -10.12 12.88
N GLU A 143 -10.60 -10.34 12.63
CA GLU A 143 -11.33 -11.57 12.89
C GLU A 143 -11.78 -12.20 11.58
N TYR A 144 -11.28 -13.41 11.32
CA TYR A 144 -11.64 -14.16 10.12
C TYR A 144 -13.12 -14.54 10.13
N LEU A 145 -13.75 -14.48 8.95
CA LEU A 145 -15.14 -14.86 8.79
C LEU A 145 -15.31 -16.38 9.03
N PRO A 146 -16.41 -16.83 9.68
CA PRO A 146 -16.61 -18.24 9.97
C PRO A 146 -16.59 -19.11 8.71
N GLY A 147 -15.76 -20.15 8.71
CA GLY A 147 -15.66 -21.14 7.62
C GLY A 147 -15.02 -20.63 6.33
N VAL A 148 -14.47 -19.41 6.30
CA VAL A 148 -13.82 -18.87 5.12
C VAL A 148 -12.45 -19.51 4.88
N ASP A 149 -12.10 -19.70 3.61
CA ASP A 149 -10.72 -19.99 3.23
C ASP A 149 -9.85 -18.74 3.48
N LYS A 150 -8.81 -18.88 4.29
CA LYS A 150 -7.88 -17.79 4.61
C LYS A 150 -6.88 -17.49 3.49
N HIS A 151 -6.72 -18.40 2.53
CA HIS A 151 -5.78 -18.28 1.41
C HIS A 151 -6.46 -18.63 0.07
N PRO A 152 -7.54 -17.91 -0.29
CA PRO A 152 -8.30 -18.19 -1.50
C PRO A 152 -7.44 -18.00 -2.75
N GLU A 153 -7.47 -18.97 -3.66
CA GLU A 153 -6.73 -18.87 -4.94
C GLU A 153 -7.33 -17.82 -5.89
N GLY A 154 -8.64 -17.59 -5.82
CA GLY A 154 -9.36 -16.62 -6.65
C GLY A 154 -9.23 -16.91 -8.14
N ALA A 155 -8.94 -15.86 -8.92
CA ALA A 155 -8.66 -15.94 -10.36
C ALA A 155 -7.18 -16.23 -10.69
N GLY A 156 -6.38 -16.63 -9.69
CA GLY A 156 -4.98 -17.03 -9.89
C GLY A 156 -3.96 -15.91 -9.80
N PHE A 157 -4.35 -14.67 -9.43
CA PHE A 157 -3.38 -13.62 -9.14
C PHE A 157 -2.52 -13.99 -7.93
N LYS A 158 -1.22 -13.74 -8.02
CA LYS A 158 -0.24 -14.20 -7.03
C LYS A 158 0.29 -13.07 -6.15
N LEU A 159 0.70 -11.95 -6.76
CA LEU A 159 1.38 -10.84 -6.10
C LEU A 159 1.04 -9.51 -6.78
N ILE A 160 1.23 -8.39 -6.07
CA ILE A 160 1.25 -7.05 -6.67
C ILE A 160 2.62 -6.87 -7.33
N ASP A 161 2.63 -6.59 -8.64
CA ASP A 161 3.88 -6.38 -9.39
C ASP A 161 4.35 -4.92 -9.32
N HIS A 162 3.46 -3.97 -9.65
CA HIS A 162 3.75 -2.55 -9.65
C HIS A 162 2.48 -1.70 -9.45
N LEU A 163 2.68 -0.42 -9.14
CA LEU A 163 1.60 0.58 -9.14
C LEU A 163 2.07 1.88 -9.78
N THR A 164 1.14 2.63 -10.38
CA THR A 164 1.48 3.86 -11.11
C THR A 164 0.98 5.10 -10.41
N HIS A 165 1.79 6.16 -10.47
CA HIS A 165 1.46 7.47 -9.95
C HIS A 165 1.26 8.46 -11.09
N ASN A 166 0.01 8.85 -11.33
CA ASN A 166 -0.25 10.00 -12.19
C ASN A 166 0.07 11.29 -11.42
N VAL A 167 0.87 12.15 -12.04
CA VAL A 167 1.37 13.37 -11.41
C VAL A 167 1.12 14.56 -12.33
N TYR A 168 0.81 15.72 -11.74
CA TYR A 168 0.67 16.96 -12.52
C TYR A 168 1.95 17.30 -13.28
N GLY A 169 1.81 18.09 -14.36
CA GLY A 169 2.95 18.56 -15.15
C GLY A 169 4.05 19.18 -14.28
N GLY A 170 5.29 18.76 -14.49
CA GLY A 170 6.46 19.20 -13.72
C GLY A 170 6.69 18.48 -12.39
N ARG A 171 5.77 17.63 -11.92
CA ARG A 171 5.88 16.91 -10.62
C ARG A 171 6.58 15.55 -10.70
N MET A 172 6.94 15.08 -11.89
CA MET A 172 7.61 13.79 -12.07
C MET A 172 8.97 13.73 -11.35
N LYS A 173 9.79 14.78 -11.46
CA LYS A 173 11.07 14.84 -10.72
C LYS A 173 10.85 14.82 -9.21
N TYR A 174 9.88 15.60 -8.72
CA TYR A 174 9.57 15.65 -7.28
C TYR A 174 9.25 14.27 -6.70
N TRP A 175 8.41 13.49 -7.39
CA TRP A 175 8.03 12.15 -6.91
C TRP A 175 9.14 11.12 -7.12
N ALA A 176 9.97 11.25 -8.16
CA ALA A 176 11.16 10.42 -8.29
C ALA A 176 12.15 10.68 -7.13
N ASP A 177 12.47 11.96 -6.88
CA ASP A 177 13.36 12.37 -5.78
C ASP A 177 12.80 11.93 -4.41
N PHE A 178 11.47 11.92 -4.23
CA PHE A 178 10.83 11.43 -3.00
C PHE A 178 11.17 9.97 -2.73
N TYR A 179 10.95 9.07 -3.70
CA TYR A 179 11.23 7.64 -3.52
C TYR A 179 12.74 7.35 -3.50
N GLU A 180 13.53 8.08 -4.29
CA GLU A 180 14.99 7.97 -4.27
C GLU A 180 15.57 8.38 -2.90
N LYS A 181 15.19 9.55 -2.38
CA LYS A 181 15.73 10.04 -1.11
C LYS A 181 15.29 9.19 0.09
N LEU A 182 14.03 8.77 0.12
CA LEU A 182 13.46 8.08 1.28
C LEU A 182 13.75 6.58 1.29
N PHE A 183 13.75 5.93 0.12
CA PHE A 183 13.81 4.47 0.02
C PHE A 183 14.94 3.97 -0.87
N ASN A 184 15.75 4.88 -1.43
CA ASN A 184 16.79 4.59 -2.41
C ASN A 184 16.27 3.98 -3.72
N PHE A 185 15.03 4.27 -4.14
CA PHE A 185 14.55 3.80 -5.44
C PHE A 185 15.42 4.36 -6.58
N GLN A 186 15.64 3.54 -7.61
CA GLN A 186 16.47 3.93 -8.76
C GLN A 186 15.63 3.97 -10.03
N GLU A 187 15.89 4.95 -10.89
CA GLU A 187 15.27 5.01 -12.23
C GLU A 187 15.88 3.93 -13.12
N ILE A 188 15.04 3.00 -13.59
CA ILE A 188 15.46 1.91 -14.48
C ILE A 188 15.16 2.19 -15.95
N ARG A 189 14.16 3.05 -16.23
CA ARG A 189 13.76 3.37 -17.60
C ARG A 189 12.95 4.65 -17.70
N TYR A 190 13.24 5.43 -18.73
CA TYR A 190 12.44 6.59 -19.15
C TYR A 190 11.63 6.25 -20.41
N PHE A 191 10.40 6.77 -20.48
CA PHE A 191 9.51 6.63 -21.62
C PHE A 191 8.99 8.00 -22.07
N ASP A 192 9.00 8.23 -23.38
CA ASP A 192 8.28 9.32 -24.07
C ASP A 192 7.35 8.66 -25.10
N ILE A 193 6.06 8.62 -24.79
CA ILE A 193 5.03 7.89 -25.55
C ILE A 193 4.13 8.90 -26.24
N LYS A 194 3.99 8.76 -27.56
CA LYS A 194 3.18 9.66 -28.41
C LYS A 194 2.12 8.86 -29.14
N GLY A 195 0.85 9.20 -28.89
CA GLY A 195 -0.27 8.83 -29.74
C GLY A 195 -0.45 9.83 -30.88
N GLU A 196 -1.55 9.71 -31.61
CA GLU A 196 -1.86 10.57 -32.75
C GLU A 196 -2.14 12.03 -32.33
N TYR A 197 -2.81 12.23 -31.20
CA TYR A 197 -3.26 13.55 -30.73
C TYR A 197 -2.71 13.96 -29.36
N THR A 198 -2.22 13.01 -28.58
CA THR A 198 -1.75 13.22 -27.20
C THR A 198 -0.53 12.36 -26.91
N GLY A 199 0.15 12.63 -25.80
CA GLY A 199 1.29 11.84 -25.35
C GLY A 199 1.48 11.93 -23.85
N LEU A 200 2.39 11.11 -23.32
CA LEU A 200 2.78 11.11 -21.92
C LEU A 200 4.26 10.77 -21.78
N THR A 201 4.85 11.23 -20.68
CA THR A 201 6.20 10.82 -20.28
C THR A 201 6.10 10.05 -18.97
N SER A 202 6.98 9.08 -18.77
CA SER A 202 6.99 8.24 -17.56
C SER A 202 8.41 7.87 -17.16
N LYS A 203 8.63 7.75 -15.85
CA LYS A 203 9.85 7.22 -15.24
C LYS A 203 9.48 5.96 -14.45
N ALA A 204 10.02 4.82 -14.86
CA ALA A 204 9.93 3.59 -14.09
C ALA A 204 11.01 3.59 -13.02
N LEU A 205 10.59 3.50 -11.76
CA LEU A 205 11.47 3.39 -10.60
C LEU A 205 11.46 1.94 -10.11
N THR A 206 12.50 1.52 -9.43
CA THR A 206 12.55 0.20 -8.79
C THR A 206 13.18 0.33 -7.42
N ALA A 207 12.55 -0.31 -6.44
CA ALA A 207 13.07 -0.40 -5.09
C ALA A 207 14.33 -1.27 -5.00
N PRO A 208 15.17 -1.07 -3.98
CA PRO A 208 16.37 -1.88 -3.76
C PRO A 208 16.11 -3.37 -3.58
N ASP A 209 14.90 -3.77 -3.17
CA ASP A 209 14.52 -5.19 -3.04
C ASP A 209 14.19 -5.87 -4.37
N GLY A 210 14.02 -5.09 -5.46
CA GLY A 210 13.58 -5.56 -6.78
C GLY A 210 12.13 -6.05 -6.86
N LYS A 211 11.36 -5.89 -5.78
CA LYS A 211 9.98 -6.37 -5.60
C LYS A 211 8.93 -5.25 -5.66
N ILE A 212 9.32 -4.00 -5.41
CA ILE A 212 8.43 -2.84 -5.53
C ILE A 212 8.81 -2.03 -6.77
N ARG A 213 7.84 -1.74 -7.63
CA ARG A 213 7.99 -1.04 -8.92
C ARG A 213 6.85 -0.07 -9.17
#